data_AF-A0A3M1UN98-F1
#
_entry.id   AF-A0A3M1UN98-F1
#
_cell.length_a   1.000
_cell.length_b   1.000
_cell.length_c   1.000
_cell.angle_alpha   90.00
_cell.angle_beta   90.00
_cell.angle_gamma   90.00
#
_symmetry.space_group_name_H-M   'P 1'
#
loop_
_entity.id
_entity.type
_entity.pdbx_description
1 polymer ?
#
loop_
_entity_poly.entity_id
_entity_poly.type
_entity_poly.pdbx_seq_one_letter_code
_entity_poly.pdbx_strand_id
1 'polypeptide(L)'
;MSTGERDTGPACPLPRAPDESHLEIVRLDPQPPPADYREAMVLADRLAAARLGEAMRVAWYDRDRDFESPQHASECHLDSAVPGYVDYALSHGARLKVDIGDGRYVFYYVPVDL
;
A
#
# COMPACT_ATOMS: atom_id res chain seq x y z
N MET A 1 -34.60 -18.66 -37.88
CA MET A 1 -33.35 -19.07 -37.21
C MET A 1 -32.33 -17.97 -37.45
N SER A 2 -32.18 -17.05 -36.50
CA SER A 2 -31.19 -15.97 -36.59
C SER A 2 -30.09 -16.28 -35.61
N THR A 3 -28.91 -16.56 -36.15
CA THR A 3 -27.69 -16.83 -35.42
C THR A 3 -27.27 -15.58 -34.67
N GLY A 4 -27.22 -15.65 -33.34
CA GLY A 4 -26.79 -14.57 -32.47
C GLY A 4 -25.32 -14.22 -32.68
N GLU A 5 -25.07 -12.93 -32.87
CA GLU A 5 -23.78 -12.26 -32.91
C GLU A 5 -22.97 -12.58 -31.64
N ARG A 6 -21.70 -12.97 -31.79
CA ARG A 6 -20.76 -13.07 -30.67
C ARG A 6 -20.29 -11.66 -30.31
N ASP A 7 -20.84 -11.13 -29.23
CA ASP A 7 -20.39 -9.91 -28.58
C ASP A 7 -18.99 -10.16 -27.95
N THR A 8 -17.94 -9.82 -28.69
CA THR A 8 -16.59 -9.63 -28.14
C THR A 8 -16.57 -8.30 -27.39
N GLY A 9 -17.13 -8.30 -26.18
CA GLY A 9 -16.99 -7.19 -25.24
C GLY A 9 -15.50 -6.89 -24.97
N PRO A 10 -15.14 -5.63 -24.67
CA PRO A 10 -13.76 -5.26 -24.41
C PRO A 10 -13.25 -6.05 -23.21
N ALA A 11 -12.22 -6.87 -23.44
CA ALA A 11 -11.50 -7.54 -22.39
C ALA A 11 -10.95 -6.46 -21.45
N CYS A 12 -11.56 -6.31 -20.27
CA CYS A 12 -10.98 -5.55 -19.19
C CYS A 12 -9.56 -6.10 -18.97
N PRO A 13 -8.52 -5.26 -19.07
CA PRO A 13 -7.19 -5.71 -18.70
C PRO A 13 -7.27 -6.12 -17.23
N LEU A 14 -7.00 -7.41 -16.96
CA LEU A 14 -6.90 -7.94 -15.61
C LEU A 14 -6.07 -6.97 -14.76
N PRO A 15 -6.46 -6.70 -13.50
CA PRO A 15 -5.68 -5.84 -12.63
C PRO A 15 -4.27 -6.42 -12.55
N ARG A 16 -3.31 -5.71 -13.15
CA ARG A 16 -1.89 -6.06 -13.05
C ARG A 16 -1.52 -5.89 -11.59
N ALA A 17 -0.74 -6.81 -11.05
CA ALA A 17 -0.09 -6.59 -9.77
C ALA A 17 0.58 -5.20 -9.80
N PRO A 18 0.55 -4.46 -8.69
CA PRO A 18 1.08 -3.11 -8.67
C PRO A 18 2.55 -3.17 -9.07
N ASP A 19 2.99 -2.25 -9.91
CA ASP A 19 4.41 -2.14 -10.25
C ASP A 19 5.17 -1.56 -9.05
N GLU A 20 5.57 -2.43 -8.12
CA GLU A 20 6.38 -2.08 -6.94
C GLU A 20 7.87 -1.93 -7.29
N SER A 21 8.28 -1.96 -8.57
CA SER A 21 9.70 -1.92 -8.97
C SER A 21 10.45 -0.64 -8.53
N HIS A 22 9.70 0.43 -8.25
CA HIS A 22 10.23 1.71 -7.79
C HIS A 22 10.20 1.89 -6.26
N LEU A 23 9.72 0.87 -5.55
CA LEU A 23 9.47 0.89 -4.12
C LEU A 23 10.56 0.09 -3.40
N GLU A 24 11.32 0.76 -2.54
CA GLU A 24 12.13 0.04 -1.56
C GLU A 24 11.17 -0.60 -0.54
N ILE A 25 11.30 -1.92 -0.32
CA ILE A 25 10.47 -2.65 0.65
C ILE A 25 11.36 -3.09 1.81
N VAL A 26 11.06 -2.57 3.00
CA VAL A 26 11.71 -2.98 4.25
C VAL A 26 10.72 -3.74 5.12
N ARG A 27 11.05 -5.00 5.42
CA ARG A 27 10.29 -5.86 6.34
C ARG A 27 10.96 -5.85 7.71
N LEU A 28 10.19 -5.58 8.75
CA LEU A 28 10.63 -5.56 10.15
C LEU A 28 9.84 -6.60 10.96
N ASP A 29 10.56 -7.37 11.75
CA ASP A 29 9.98 -8.24 12.79
C ASP A 29 10.66 -7.97 14.13
N PRO A 30 10.39 -6.80 14.75
CA PRO A 30 11.07 -6.39 15.98
C PRO A 30 10.64 -7.29 17.15
N GLN A 31 11.58 -7.54 18.06
CA GLN A 31 11.36 -8.31 19.28
C GLN A 31 11.71 -7.44 20.50
N PRO A 32 10.74 -7.06 21.35
CA PRO A 32 9.32 -7.40 21.28
C PRO A 32 8.59 -6.74 20.09
N PRO A 33 7.47 -7.32 19.62
CA PRO A 33 6.64 -6.69 18.59
C PRO A 33 6.03 -5.39 19.13
N PRO A 34 5.66 -4.43 18.26
CA PRO A 34 5.00 -3.21 18.71
C PRO A 34 3.68 -3.55 19.40
N ALA A 35 3.40 -2.85 20.50
CA ALA A 35 2.18 -3.04 21.27
C ALA A 35 0.94 -2.64 20.46
N ASP A 36 1.05 -1.56 19.69
CA ASP A 36 -0.03 -1.00 18.89
C ASP A 36 0.49 -0.28 17.62
N TYR A 37 -0.46 0.23 16.83
CA TYR A 37 -0.20 1.04 15.65
C TYR A 37 0.71 2.23 15.92
N ARG A 38 0.59 2.89 17.07
CA ARG A 38 1.36 4.11 17.36
C ARG A 38 2.83 3.77 17.54
N GLU A 39 3.15 2.68 18.22
CA GLU A 39 4.53 2.18 18.31
C GLU A 39 5.07 1.75 16.95
N ALA A 40 4.29 1.02 16.16
CA ALA A 40 4.67 0.62 14.81
C ALA A 40 4.92 1.84 13.90
N MET A 41 4.06 2.85 13.99
CA MET A 41 4.16 4.11 13.27
C MET A 41 5.44 4.86 13.64
N VAL A 42 5.79 4.96 14.92
CA VAL A 42 7.04 5.62 15.35
C VAL A 42 8.27 4.87 14.81
N LEU A 43 8.24 3.53 14.79
CA LEU A 43 9.33 2.73 14.23
C LEU A 43 9.47 2.96 12.72
N ALA A 44 8.35 2.95 11.99
CA ALA A 44 8.32 3.19 10.56
C ALA A 44 8.74 4.62 10.19
N ASP A 45 8.27 5.64 10.92
CA ASP A 45 8.63 7.04 10.68
C ASP A 45 10.13 7.28 10.91
N ARG A 46 10.72 6.67 11.94
CA ARG A 46 12.18 6.74 12.18
C ARG A 46 12.97 6.06 11.06
N LEU A 47 12.53 4.90 10.60
CA LEU A 47 13.17 4.21 9.48
C LEU A 47 13.07 5.05 8.20
N ALA A 48 11.89 5.58 7.90
CA ALA A 48 11.68 6.44 6.74
C ALA A 48 12.59 7.66 6.78
N ALA A 49 12.71 8.31 7.94
CA ALA A 49 13.61 9.44 8.10
C ALA A 49 15.08 9.07 7.88
N ALA A 50 15.51 7.89 8.37
CA ALA A 50 16.87 7.41 8.19
C ALA A 50 17.20 7.02 6.73
N ARG A 51 16.19 6.62 5.93
CA ARG A 51 16.37 6.18 4.55
C ARG A 51 16.20 7.29 3.52
N LEU A 52 15.23 8.17 3.73
CA LEU A 52 14.80 9.18 2.76
C LEU A 52 15.12 10.61 3.20
N GLY A 53 15.62 10.84 4.42
CA GLY A 53 15.75 12.18 4.98
C GLY A 53 14.41 12.70 5.47
N GLU A 54 13.98 13.89 5.05
CA GLU A 54 12.61 14.31 5.32
C GLU A 54 11.63 13.45 4.51
N ALA A 55 10.73 12.75 5.21
CA ALA A 55 9.80 11.82 4.60
C ALA A 55 8.36 12.09 5.07
N MET A 56 7.42 12.02 4.14
CA MET A 56 5.99 12.15 4.43
C MET A 56 5.32 10.79 4.23
N ARG A 57 4.50 10.38 5.22
CA ARG A 57 3.66 9.19 5.09
C ARG A 57 2.44 9.51 4.23
N VAL A 58 2.24 8.73 3.16
CA VAL A 58 1.13 8.94 2.20
C VAL A 58 0.02 7.91 2.35
N ALA A 59 0.33 6.70 2.80
CA ALA A 59 -0.66 5.66 3.04
C ALA A 59 -0.23 4.74 4.18
N TRP A 60 -1.20 4.09 4.82
CA TRP A 60 -0.95 3.07 5.82
C TRP A 60 -2.11 2.09 5.99
N TYR A 61 -1.79 0.93 6.54
CA TYR A 61 -2.74 -0.11 6.93
C TYR A 61 -2.42 -0.62 8.34
N ASP A 62 -3.46 -0.81 9.13
CA ASP A 62 -3.45 -1.39 10.46
C ASP A 62 -4.40 -2.59 10.49
N ARG A 63 -3.82 -3.78 10.51
CA ARG A 63 -4.55 -5.04 10.51
C ARG A 63 -5.31 -5.30 11.80
N ASP A 64 -4.83 -4.81 12.94
CA ASP A 64 -5.45 -5.11 14.23
C ASP A 64 -6.81 -4.44 14.35
N ARG A 65 -6.94 -3.24 13.76
CA ARG A 65 -8.22 -2.50 13.69
C ARG A 65 -8.94 -2.71 12.37
N ASP A 66 -8.25 -3.23 11.36
CA ASP A 66 -8.68 -3.28 9.96
C ASP A 66 -8.99 -1.87 9.42
N PHE A 67 -8.07 -0.94 9.67
CA PHE A 67 -8.16 0.46 9.23
C PHE A 67 -7.05 0.79 8.25
N GLU A 68 -7.39 1.61 7.26
CA GLU A 68 -6.46 2.13 6.26
C GLU A 68 -6.59 3.64 6.11
N SER A 69 -5.53 4.25 5.58
CA SER A 69 -5.58 5.63 5.10
C SER A 69 -4.89 5.71 3.73
N PRO A 70 -5.51 6.38 2.75
CA PRO A 70 -6.85 6.98 2.77
C PRO A 70 -7.99 5.98 3.05
N GLN A 71 -9.01 6.41 3.80
CA GLN A 71 -10.12 5.54 4.20
C GLN A 71 -10.99 5.16 2.98
N HIS A 72 -11.45 3.90 2.93
CA HIS A 72 -12.31 3.34 1.88
C HIS A 72 -11.68 3.36 0.48
N ALA A 73 -10.36 3.53 0.36
CA ALA A 73 -9.70 3.42 -0.94
C ALA A 73 -9.93 2.02 -1.55
N SER A 74 -10.07 0.99 -0.71
CA SER A 74 -10.38 -0.37 -1.12
C SER A 74 -11.83 -0.58 -1.58
N GLU A 75 -12.80 0.29 -1.22
CA GLU A 75 -14.20 0.15 -1.64
C GLU A 75 -14.43 0.52 -3.11
N CYS A 76 -13.63 1.43 -3.69
CA CYS A 76 -13.62 1.66 -5.14
C CYS A 76 -12.99 0.50 -5.94
N HIS A 77 -12.43 -0.49 -5.23
CA HIS A 77 -11.59 -1.55 -5.77
C HIS A 77 -12.09 -2.94 -5.36
N LEU A 78 -13.40 -3.12 -5.13
CA LEU A 78 -14.00 -4.40 -4.73
C LEU A 78 -13.64 -5.58 -5.66
N ASP A 79 -13.22 -5.31 -6.90
CA ASP A 79 -12.74 -6.29 -7.90
C ASP A 79 -11.25 -6.12 -8.28
N SER A 80 -10.48 -5.30 -7.58
CA SER A 80 -9.05 -5.10 -7.87
C SER A 80 -8.19 -6.06 -7.07
N ALA A 81 -7.15 -6.61 -7.70
CA ALA A 81 -6.13 -7.43 -7.03
C ALA A 81 -5.24 -6.62 -6.07
N VAL A 82 -5.38 -5.29 -6.06
CA VAL A 82 -4.56 -4.35 -5.30
C VAL A 82 -5.43 -3.62 -4.27
N PRO A 83 -5.13 -3.70 -2.96
CA PRO A 83 -5.82 -2.91 -1.95
C PRO A 83 -5.68 -1.41 -2.24
N GLY A 84 -6.73 -0.62 -2.02
CA GLY A 84 -6.77 0.76 -2.50
C GLY A 84 -5.73 1.68 -1.88
N TYR A 85 -5.31 1.43 -0.63
CA TYR A 85 -4.22 2.19 0.00
C TYR A 85 -2.86 1.95 -0.69
N VAL A 86 -2.66 0.77 -1.27
CA VAL A 86 -1.44 0.42 -2.03
C VAL A 86 -1.42 1.17 -3.35
N ASP A 87 -2.53 1.13 -4.09
CA ASP A 87 -2.66 1.86 -5.36
C ASP A 87 -2.50 3.37 -5.16
N TYR A 88 -3.13 3.90 -4.10
CA TYR A 88 -2.97 5.30 -3.71
C TYR A 88 -1.50 5.66 -3.46
N ALA A 89 -0.79 4.86 -2.64
CA ALA A 89 0.60 5.12 -2.33
C ALA A 89 1.48 5.17 -3.59
N LEU A 90 1.32 4.20 -4.48
CA LEU A 90 2.10 4.10 -5.71
C LEU A 90 1.80 5.25 -6.66
N SER A 91 0.52 5.59 -6.83
CA SER A 91 0.08 6.74 -7.65
C SER A 91 0.59 8.09 -7.12
N HIS A 92 0.86 8.20 -5.81
CA HIS A 92 1.43 9.38 -5.17
C HIS A 92 2.96 9.33 -5.06
N GLY A 93 3.60 8.38 -5.74
CA GLY A 93 5.05 8.32 -5.88
C GLY A 93 5.78 7.75 -4.66
N ALA A 94 5.12 6.88 -3.88
CA ALA A 94 5.76 6.19 -2.75
C ALA A 94 7.08 5.55 -3.20
N ARG A 95 8.13 5.81 -2.41
CA ARG A 95 9.50 5.29 -2.64
C ARG A 95 9.92 4.26 -1.61
N LEU A 96 9.27 4.25 -0.44
CA LEU A 96 9.54 3.30 0.62
C LEU A 96 8.23 2.72 1.16
N LYS A 97 8.22 1.39 1.32
CA LYS A 97 7.23 0.62 2.07
C LYS A 97 7.89 -0.01 3.28
N VAL A 98 7.31 0.24 4.43
CA VAL A 98 7.69 -0.41 5.69
C VAL A 98 6.59 -1.36 6.09
N ASP A 99 6.93 -2.64 6.15
CA ASP A 99 6.04 -3.73 6.53
C ASP A 99 6.51 -4.29 7.88
N ILE A 100 5.66 -4.21 8.91
CA ILE A 100 5.98 -4.62 10.28
C ILE A 100 5.08 -5.77 10.69
N GLY A 101 5.68 -6.89 11.10
CA GLY A 101 4.97 -8.06 11.58
C GLY A 101 4.13 -8.74 10.50
N ASP A 102 4.69 -8.89 9.29
CA ASP A 102 4.11 -9.61 8.15
C ASP A 102 2.70 -9.10 7.78
N GLY A 103 2.62 -7.80 7.47
CA GLY A 103 1.39 -7.13 7.09
C GLY A 103 0.50 -6.71 8.26
N ARG A 104 0.95 -6.86 9.51
CA ARG A 104 0.21 -6.34 10.68
C ARG A 104 0.10 -4.82 10.65
N TYR A 105 1.20 -4.15 10.31
CA TYR A 105 1.21 -2.71 10.03
C TYR A 105 2.02 -2.42 8.78
N VAL A 106 1.44 -1.68 7.84
CA VAL A 106 2.09 -1.31 6.58
C VAL A 106 2.06 0.20 6.43
N PHE A 107 3.18 0.79 6.02
CA PHE A 107 3.32 2.23 5.87
C PHE A 107 4.05 2.56 4.56
N TYR A 108 3.57 3.58 3.85
CA TYR A 108 4.16 4.07 2.60
C TYR A 108 4.62 5.51 2.75
N TYR A 109 5.81 5.80 2.22
CA TYR A 109 6.46 7.11 2.35
C TYR A 109 6.94 7.65 1.01
N VAL A 110 6.91 8.98 0.91
CA VAL A 110 7.55 9.79 -0.13
C VAL A 110 8.63 10.67 0.49
N PRO A 111 9.78 10.92 -0.18
CA PRO A 111 10.70 11.96 0.24
C PRO A 111 10.05 13.35 0.05
N VAL A 112 10.35 14.29 0.94
CA VAL A 112 9.85 15.68 0.89
C VAL A 112 10.73 16.57 -0.02
N ASP A 113 12.03 16.30 -0.09
CA ASP A 113 12.93 16.92 -1.05
C ASP A 113 12.82 16.20 -2.41
N LEU A 114 12.14 16.85 -3.36
CA LEU A 114 12.12 16.49 -4.79
C LEU A 114 12.46 17.72 -5.63
#